data_AF-A0A2M7XY13-F1
#
_entry.id   AF-A0A2M7XY13-F1
#
_cell.length_a   1.000
_cell.length_b   1.000
_cell.length_c   1.000
_cell.angle_alpha   90.00
_cell.angle_beta   90.00
_cell.angle_gamma   90.00
#
_symmetry.space_group_name_H-M   'P 1'
#
loop_
_entity.id
_entity.type
_entity.pdbx_description
1 polymer ?
#
loop_
_entity_poly.entity_id
_entity_poly.type
_entity_poly.pdbx_seq_one_letter_code
_entity_poly.pdbx_strand_id
1 'polypeptide(L)'
;AIKIKLLNESTGVATDYRSADFTADDKGIWSGNISFNADVNAKYTLYVKGAYHLQKKICDAVPTETAGGTYRCSKGNITLTAGDNNLDLSGIISLAGDLPEQDGTVSSYDISLVRNCIGKTDETCLSNADVNRDGKVDTQDYSLIIAALSVKNDEL
;
A
#
# COMPACT_ATOMS: atom_id res chain seq x y z
N ALA A 1 -10.73 1.86 4.25
CA ALA A 1 -10.25 3.07 3.55
C ALA A 1 -8.74 2.99 3.30
N ILE A 2 -8.31 3.37 2.10
CA ILE A 2 -6.91 3.55 1.72
C ILE A 2 -6.50 4.99 2.06
N LYS A 3 -5.30 5.17 2.62
CA LYS A 3 -4.73 6.48 2.95
C LYS A 3 -3.73 6.90 1.87
N ILE A 4 -3.82 8.14 1.42
CA ILE A 4 -2.99 8.68 0.35
C ILE A 4 -2.45 10.05 0.76
N LYS A 5 -1.18 10.34 0.49
CA LYS A 5 -0.59 11.68 0.59
C LYS A 5 0.28 11.99 -0.62
N LEU A 6 0.46 13.27 -0.90
CA LEU A 6 1.33 13.77 -1.98
C LEU A 6 2.50 14.55 -1.38
N LEU A 7 3.72 14.30 -1.88
CA LEU A 7 4.90 15.10 -1.60
C LEU A 7 5.22 15.96 -2.81
N ASN A 8 5.23 17.28 -2.63
CA ASN A 8 5.61 18.23 -3.67
C ASN A 8 7.15 18.27 -3.79
N GLU A 9 7.68 17.84 -4.92
CA GLU A 9 9.12 17.68 -5.17
C GLU A 9 9.89 18.99 -5.35
N SER A 10 9.17 20.10 -5.54
CA SER A 10 9.75 21.44 -5.66
C SER A 10 9.96 22.08 -4.29
N THR A 11 9.09 21.78 -3.33
CA THR A 11 9.09 22.40 -1.99
C THR A 11 9.53 21.46 -0.87
N GLY A 12 9.50 20.15 -1.10
CA GLY A 12 9.73 19.13 -0.07
C GLY A 12 8.59 19.02 0.95
N VAL A 13 7.45 19.67 0.70
CA VAL A 13 6.30 19.67 1.60
C VAL A 13 5.33 18.57 1.19
N ALA A 14 4.94 17.74 2.16
CA ALA A 14 3.90 16.73 2.00
C ALA A 14 2.53 17.26 2.46
N THR A 15 1.46 16.82 1.80
CA THR A 15 0.10 16.99 2.29
C THR A 15 -0.15 16.10 3.50
N ASP A 16 -1.17 16.43 4.29
CA ASP A 16 -1.76 15.46 5.21
C ASP A 16 -2.30 14.24 4.44
N TYR A 17 -2.44 13.11 5.13
CA TYR A 17 -3.14 11.96 4.57
C TYR A 17 -4.61 12.29 4.35
N ARG A 18 -5.09 11.93 3.18
CA ARG A 18 -6.52 11.82 2.89
C ARG A 18 -6.89 10.34 2.78
N SER A 19 -8.07 10.00 3.28
CA SER A 19 -8.61 8.64 3.18
C SER A 19 -9.70 8.59 2.11
N ALA A 20 -9.74 7.50 1.36
CA ALA A 20 -10.80 7.21 0.40
C ALA A 20 -11.09 5.71 0.37
N ASP A 21 -12.31 5.37 -0.06
CA ASP A 21 -12.68 3.98 -0.27
C ASP A 21 -12.29 3.54 -1.68
N PHE A 22 -11.68 2.37 -1.75
CA PHE A 22 -11.26 1.71 -2.97
C PHE A 22 -11.90 0.32 -3.00
N THR A 23 -12.23 -0.15 -4.20
CA THR A 23 -12.76 -1.50 -4.41
C THR A 23 -11.73 -2.32 -5.17
N ALA A 24 -11.46 -3.53 -4.68
CA ALA A 24 -10.63 -4.50 -5.37
C ALA A 24 -11.47 -5.29 -6.37
N ASP A 25 -10.92 -5.51 -7.58
CA ASP A 25 -11.48 -6.48 -8.52
C ASP A 25 -11.02 -7.92 -8.19
N ASP A 26 -11.41 -8.87 -9.04
CA ASP A 26 -11.05 -10.30 -8.92
C ASP A 26 -9.55 -10.59 -9.12
N LYS A 27 -8.80 -9.60 -9.63
CA LYS A 27 -7.34 -9.65 -9.79
C LYS A 27 -6.60 -8.93 -8.67
N GLY A 28 -7.32 -8.37 -7.70
CA GLY A 28 -6.76 -7.61 -6.59
C GLY A 28 -6.35 -6.19 -6.96
N ILE A 29 -6.77 -5.66 -8.12
CA ILE A 29 -6.51 -4.28 -8.51
C ILE A 29 -7.51 -3.36 -7.82
N TRP A 30 -6.99 -2.38 -7.08
CA TRP A 30 -7.80 -1.40 -6.36
C TRP A 30 -8.12 -0.20 -7.25
N SER A 31 -9.40 0.13 -7.36
CA SER A 31 -9.89 1.32 -8.07
C SER A 31 -10.65 2.25 -7.12
N GLY A 32 -10.41 3.55 -7.24
CA GLY A 32 -11.03 4.58 -6.41
C GLY A 32 -10.54 5.98 -6.77
N ASN A 33 -11.15 6.99 -6.16
CA ASN A 33 -10.87 8.40 -6.45
C ASN A 33 -10.61 9.16 -5.16
N ILE A 34 -9.70 10.12 -5.23
CA ILE A 34 -9.41 11.04 -4.13
C ILE A 34 -9.01 12.40 -4.71
N SER A 35 -9.40 13.48 -4.04
CA SER A 35 -9.06 14.84 -4.48
C SER A 35 -7.90 15.41 -3.66
N PHE A 36 -7.14 16.34 -4.21
CA PHE A 36 -6.18 17.13 -3.46
C PHE A 36 -6.21 18.56 -3.97
N ASN A 37 -5.91 19.53 -3.11
CA ASN A 37 -5.54 20.86 -3.58
C ASN A 37 -4.02 20.84 -3.84
N ALA A 38 -3.63 20.75 -5.10
CA ALA A 38 -2.25 20.55 -5.52
C ALA A 38 -1.85 21.58 -6.59
N ASP A 39 -0.57 21.98 -6.59
CA ASP A 39 0.00 22.84 -7.62
C ASP A 39 0.29 22.02 -8.87
N VAL A 40 -0.47 22.29 -9.95
CA VAL A 40 -0.34 21.60 -11.24
C VAL A 40 1.00 21.84 -11.94
N ASN A 41 1.80 22.82 -11.49
CA ASN A 41 3.13 23.09 -12.04
C ASN A 41 4.24 22.32 -11.33
N ALA A 42 3.91 21.56 -10.28
CA ALA A 42 4.87 20.76 -9.53
C ALA A 42 4.88 19.30 -9.99
N LYS A 43 5.96 18.61 -9.58
CA LYS A 43 6.05 17.15 -9.64
C LYS A 43 5.78 16.56 -8.26
N TYR A 44 5.24 15.35 -8.24
CA TYR A 44 4.82 14.70 -7.01
C TYR A 44 5.37 13.30 -6.85
N THR A 45 5.69 12.96 -5.60
CA THR A 45 5.72 11.57 -5.13
C THR A 45 4.39 11.26 -4.44
N LEU A 46 3.81 10.13 -4.79
CA LEU A 46 2.58 9.60 -4.20
C LEU A 46 2.95 8.56 -3.13
N TYR A 47 2.32 8.65 -1.96
CA TYR A 47 2.39 7.60 -0.94
C TYR A 47 1.01 6.99 -0.76
N VAL A 48 0.93 5.66 -0.87
CA VAL A 48 -0.31 4.90 -0.73
C VAL A 48 -0.16 3.92 0.44
N LYS A 49 -1.12 3.91 1.36
CA LYS A 49 -1.14 3.04 2.54
C LYS A 49 -2.47 2.31 2.63
N GLY A 50 -2.44 1.00 2.40
CA GLY A 50 -3.56 0.11 2.64
C GLY A 50 -3.77 -0.18 4.13
N ALA A 51 -4.89 -0.81 4.46
CA ALA A 51 -5.26 -1.07 5.86
C ALA A 51 -4.22 -1.92 6.58
N TYR A 52 -3.70 -2.98 5.96
CA TYR A 52 -2.69 -3.93 6.48
C TYR A 52 -1.41 -3.98 5.61
N HIS A 53 -1.23 -2.99 4.74
CA HIS A 53 -0.17 -3.02 3.71
C HIS A 53 0.96 -2.10 4.09
N LEU A 54 2.19 -2.44 3.77
CA LEU A 54 3.30 -1.48 3.84
C LEU A 54 2.96 -0.23 3.03
N GLN A 55 3.38 0.94 3.51
CA GLN A 55 3.26 2.15 2.72
C GLN A 55 4.10 2.01 1.45
N LYS A 56 3.49 2.26 0.29
CA LYS A 56 4.18 2.30 -0.99
C LYS A 56 4.53 3.74 -1.36
N LYS A 57 5.80 4.00 -1.66
CA LYS A 57 6.25 5.23 -2.33
C LYS A 57 6.23 5.04 -3.84
N ILE A 58 5.62 5.97 -4.57
CA ILE A 58 5.36 5.87 -6.01
C ILE A 58 5.75 7.19 -6.68
N CYS A 59 6.64 7.12 -7.66
CA CYS A 59 7.19 8.31 -8.32
C CYS A 59 6.73 8.49 -9.76
N ASP A 60 6.11 7.47 -10.37
CA ASP A 60 5.69 7.48 -11.76
C ASP A 60 4.19 7.28 -11.88
N ALA A 61 3.57 7.87 -12.91
CA ALA A 61 2.11 7.77 -13.14
C ALA A 61 1.69 6.40 -13.69
N VAL A 62 2.65 5.65 -14.25
CA VAL A 62 2.51 4.27 -14.74
C VAL A 62 3.74 3.47 -14.29
N PRO A 63 3.88 3.19 -12.98
CA PRO A 63 5.05 2.50 -12.45
C PRO A 63 5.03 1.02 -12.85
N THR A 64 6.22 0.44 -13.00
CA THR A 64 6.39 -0.99 -13.33
C THR A 64 7.44 -1.62 -12.44
N GLU A 65 7.25 -2.88 -12.06
CA GLU A 65 8.30 -3.67 -11.41
C GLU A 65 8.62 -4.95 -12.20
N THR A 66 9.88 -5.39 -12.12
CA THR A 66 10.37 -6.61 -12.77
C THR A 66 10.19 -7.85 -11.90
N ALA A 67 10.05 -7.65 -10.59
CA ALA A 67 9.74 -8.67 -9.61
C ALA A 67 8.74 -8.10 -8.59
N GLY A 68 7.89 -8.96 -8.05
CA GLY A 68 6.80 -8.54 -7.16
C GLY A 68 7.31 -7.80 -5.92
N GLY A 69 6.76 -6.62 -5.66
CA GLY A 69 7.09 -5.78 -4.49
C GLY A 69 8.43 -5.04 -4.58
N THR A 70 9.18 -5.17 -5.68
CA THR A 70 10.52 -4.57 -5.81
C THR A 70 10.53 -3.18 -6.42
N TYR A 71 9.38 -2.59 -6.78
CA TYR A 71 9.36 -1.20 -7.22
C TYR A 71 10.03 -0.30 -6.17
N ARG A 72 10.99 0.53 -6.62
CA ARG A 72 11.67 1.55 -5.82
C ARG A 72 11.88 2.77 -6.69
N CYS A 73 11.82 3.94 -6.07
CA CYS A 73 12.05 5.20 -6.78
C CYS A 73 12.66 6.26 -5.86
N SER A 74 13.46 7.14 -6.44
CA SER A 74 14.15 8.19 -5.67
C SER A 74 13.31 9.46 -5.57
N LYS A 75 12.91 10.01 -6.72
CA LYS A 75 12.26 11.31 -6.84
C LYS A 75 10.98 11.24 -7.68
N GLY A 76 9.93 11.90 -7.21
CA GLY A 76 8.65 12.00 -7.86
C GLY A 76 8.71 12.68 -9.24
N ASN A 77 8.04 12.06 -10.21
CA ASN A 77 7.87 12.56 -11.57
C ASN A 77 6.39 12.64 -11.99
N ILE A 78 5.45 12.39 -11.07
CA ILE A 78 4.02 12.52 -11.36
C ILE A 78 3.69 14.00 -11.56
N THR A 79 3.22 14.34 -12.76
CA THR A 79 2.69 15.66 -13.10
C THR A 79 1.17 15.63 -13.01
N LEU A 80 0.56 16.70 -12.50
CA LEU A 80 -0.89 16.82 -12.40
C LEU A 80 -1.41 17.87 -13.39
N THR A 81 -2.64 17.68 -13.83
CA THR A 81 -3.42 18.67 -14.59
C THR A 81 -4.61 19.12 -13.76
N ALA A 82 -5.19 20.27 -14.10
CA ALA A 82 -6.39 20.75 -13.42
C ALA A 82 -7.56 19.79 -13.73
N GLY A 83 -8.27 19.36 -12.67
CA GLY A 83 -9.37 18.39 -12.78
C GLY A 83 -8.90 16.96 -12.54
N ASP A 84 -9.47 16.02 -13.27
CA ASP A 84 -9.25 14.60 -13.06
C ASP A 84 -7.91 14.14 -13.66
N ASN A 85 -7.18 13.36 -12.87
CA ASN A 85 -5.91 12.75 -13.27
C ASN A 85 -6.05 11.24 -13.14
N ASN A 86 -5.79 10.50 -14.22
CA ASN A 86 -5.84 9.05 -14.23
C ASN A 86 -4.43 8.47 -14.04
N LEU A 87 -4.18 7.87 -12.88
CA LEU A 87 -2.92 7.22 -12.55
C LEU A 87 -3.12 5.71 -12.59
N ASP A 88 -2.42 5.02 -13.49
CA ASP A 88 -2.47 3.55 -13.57
C ASP A 88 -1.33 2.96 -12.76
N LEU A 89 -1.64 2.56 -11.53
CA LEU A 89 -0.66 2.00 -10.59
C LEU A 89 -0.66 0.47 -10.58
N SER A 90 -1.36 -0.18 -11.51
CA SER A 90 -1.54 -1.64 -11.54
C SER A 90 -0.24 -2.41 -11.82
N GLY A 91 0.80 -1.73 -12.33
CA GLY A 91 2.09 -2.33 -12.63
C GLY A 91 2.99 -2.61 -11.43
N ILE A 92 2.53 -2.33 -10.19
CA ILE A 92 3.30 -2.58 -8.96
C ILE A 92 2.43 -3.19 -7.85
N ILE A 93 3.03 -4.02 -7.01
CA ILE A 93 2.36 -4.67 -5.87
C ILE A 93 2.44 -3.82 -4.60
N SER A 94 1.31 -3.70 -3.90
CA SER A 94 1.27 -3.29 -2.49
C SER A 94 1.41 -4.53 -1.60
N LEU A 95 2.45 -4.58 -0.78
CA LEU A 95 2.74 -5.74 0.08
C LEU A 95 1.93 -5.68 1.37
N ALA A 96 1.21 -6.76 1.70
CA ALA A 96 0.47 -6.91 2.95
C ALA A 96 1.35 -7.48 4.07
N GLY A 97 1.15 -7.07 5.32
CA GLY A 97 1.82 -7.65 6.48
C GLY A 97 2.24 -6.71 7.60
N ASP A 98 1.93 -5.41 7.51
CA ASP A 98 2.15 -4.43 8.58
C ASP A 98 0.97 -4.58 9.58
N LEU A 99 1.13 -5.27 10.72
CA LEU A 99 0.03 -5.83 11.53
C LEU A 99 0.23 -5.84 13.07
N PRO A 100 -0.87 -5.70 13.83
CA PRO A 100 -1.99 -4.82 13.53
C PRO A 100 -1.56 -3.35 13.71
N GLU A 101 -0.52 -3.14 14.52
CA GLU A 101 0.16 -1.88 14.74
C GLU A 101 0.83 -1.50 13.42
N GLN A 102 0.24 -0.53 12.72
CA GLN A 102 0.69 -0.07 11.40
C GLN A 102 1.98 0.76 11.52
N ASP A 103 3.05 0.11 11.98
CA ASP A 103 4.33 0.72 12.31
C ASP A 103 5.25 0.92 11.08
N GLY A 104 4.82 0.41 9.92
CA GLY A 104 5.51 0.56 8.65
C GLY A 104 6.56 -0.51 8.39
N THR A 105 6.64 -1.56 9.21
CA THR A 105 7.59 -2.66 9.09
C THR A 105 6.86 -3.99 9.11
N VAL A 106 7.33 -4.96 8.31
CA VAL A 106 6.92 -6.37 8.49
C VAL A 106 8.02 -7.10 9.23
N SER A 107 7.68 -7.63 10.39
CA SER A 107 8.61 -8.23 11.35
C SER A 107 8.23 -9.67 11.71
N SER A 108 9.03 -10.28 12.59
CA SER A 108 8.69 -11.58 13.18
C SER A 108 7.42 -11.55 14.03
N TYR A 109 7.05 -10.38 14.57
CA TYR A 109 5.84 -10.22 15.35
C TYR A 109 4.61 -10.45 14.47
N ASP A 110 4.52 -9.76 13.32
CA ASP A 110 3.44 -9.87 12.35
C ASP A 110 3.27 -11.32 11.85
N ILE A 111 4.39 -11.98 11.54
CA ILE A 111 4.40 -13.39 11.12
C ILE A 111 3.84 -14.30 12.22
N SER A 112 4.19 -14.02 13.48
CA SER A 112 3.70 -14.81 14.61
C SER A 112 2.19 -14.67 14.78
N LEU A 113 1.63 -13.48 14.53
CA LEU A 113 0.19 -13.25 14.57
C LEU A 113 -0.53 -14.10 13.54
N VAL A 114 -0.10 -14.03 12.27
CA VAL A 114 -0.70 -14.82 11.19
C VAL A 114 -0.61 -16.30 11.52
N ARG A 115 0.59 -16.79 11.88
CA ARG A 115 0.80 -18.21 12.20
C ARG A 115 -0.08 -18.70 13.35
N ASN A 116 -0.28 -17.89 14.39
CA ASN A 116 -1.09 -18.25 15.55
C ASN A 116 -2.60 -18.25 15.24
N CYS A 117 -3.01 -17.67 14.11
CA CYS A 117 -4.39 -17.54 13.69
C CYS A 117 -4.79 -18.48 12.55
N ILE A 118 -3.86 -19.22 11.95
CA ILE A 118 -4.16 -20.19 10.88
C ILE A 118 -5.25 -21.18 11.33
N GLY A 119 -6.31 -21.27 10.53
CA GLY A 119 -7.45 -22.16 10.76
C GLY A 119 -8.44 -21.68 11.81
N LYS A 120 -8.24 -20.49 12.39
CA LYS A 120 -9.18 -19.86 13.31
C LYS A 120 -10.08 -18.88 12.56
N THR A 121 -11.31 -18.74 13.04
CA THR A 121 -12.35 -17.87 12.46
C THR A 121 -12.94 -16.92 13.49
N ASP A 122 -12.36 -16.84 14.69
CA ASP A 122 -12.77 -15.85 15.67
C ASP A 122 -12.41 -14.44 15.20
N GLU A 123 -13.21 -13.46 15.62
CA GLU A 123 -13.13 -12.07 15.19
C GLU A 123 -11.76 -11.44 15.46
N THR A 124 -11.08 -11.83 16.54
CA THR A 124 -9.75 -11.32 16.87
C THR A 124 -8.72 -11.80 15.85
N CYS A 125 -8.76 -13.08 15.50
CA CYS A 125 -7.87 -13.61 14.48
C CYS A 125 -8.15 -13.05 13.09
N LEU A 126 -9.42 -12.95 12.68
CA LEU A 126 -9.77 -12.32 11.41
C LEU A 126 -9.32 -10.86 11.37
N SER A 127 -9.54 -10.09 12.44
CA SER A 127 -9.10 -8.69 12.49
C SER A 127 -7.58 -8.54 12.47
N ASN A 128 -6.81 -9.48 13.01
CA ASN A 128 -5.36 -9.28 13.17
C ASN A 128 -4.50 -9.98 12.11
N ALA A 129 -5.04 -10.97 11.40
CA ALA A 129 -4.24 -11.90 10.61
C ALA A 129 -4.82 -12.29 9.24
N ASP A 130 -6.05 -11.90 8.91
CA ASP A 130 -6.62 -12.06 7.57
C ASP A 130 -6.10 -10.90 6.69
N VAL A 131 -4.96 -11.12 6.02
CA VAL A 131 -4.22 -10.05 5.33
C VAL A 131 -4.73 -9.76 3.94
N ASN A 132 -5.34 -10.76 3.29
CA ASN A 132 -6.01 -10.59 2.00
C ASN A 132 -7.50 -10.23 2.14
N ARG A 133 -8.05 -10.29 3.36
CA ARG A 133 -9.43 -9.94 3.72
C ARG A 133 -10.47 -10.82 3.06
N ASP A 134 -10.17 -12.10 2.87
CA ASP A 134 -11.09 -13.08 2.28
C ASP A 134 -11.98 -13.80 3.30
N GLY A 135 -11.87 -13.44 4.59
CA GLY A 135 -12.73 -13.92 5.67
C GLY A 135 -12.20 -15.17 6.36
N LYS A 136 -10.97 -15.58 6.10
CA LYS A 136 -10.29 -16.72 6.74
C LYS A 136 -8.81 -16.39 6.92
N VAL A 137 -8.18 -17.01 7.90
CA VAL A 137 -6.71 -16.98 8.05
C VAL A 137 -6.17 -18.34 7.65
N ASP A 138 -5.45 -18.40 6.52
CA ASP A 138 -4.90 -19.64 5.99
C ASP A 138 -3.46 -19.49 5.47
N THR A 139 -3.02 -20.48 4.69
CA THR A 139 -1.65 -20.51 4.15
C THR A 139 -1.39 -19.41 3.12
N GLN A 140 -2.43 -18.81 2.53
CA GLN A 140 -2.30 -17.67 1.63
C GLN A 140 -1.86 -16.43 2.41
N ASP A 141 -2.48 -16.14 3.56
CA ASP A 141 -2.05 -15.03 4.43
C ASP A 141 -0.61 -15.19 4.88
N TYR A 142 -0.26 -16.42 5.27
CA TYR A 142 1.10 -16.75 5.64
C TYR A 142 2.10 -16.59 4.48
N SER A 143 1.68 -16.86 3.24
CA SER A 143 2.54 -16.66 2.06
C SER A 143 2.74 -15.18 1.74
N LEU A 144 1.69 -14.37 1.88
CA LEU A 144 1.72 -12.93 1.63
C LEU A 144 2.65 -12.21 2.62
N ILE A 145 2.57 -12.56 3.91
CA ILE A 145 3.43 -11.93 4.93
C ILE A 145 4.90 -12.31 4.78
N ILE A 146 5.19 -13.55 4.37
CA ILE A 146 6.57 -13.98 4.07
C ILE A 146 7.10 -13.25 2.83
N ALA A 147 6.27 -13.05 1.80
CA ALA A 147 6.65 -12.24 0.64
C ALA A 147 6.98 -10.80 1.05
N ALA A 148 6.19 -10.18 1.91
CA ALA A 148 6.47 -8.84 2.43
C ALA A 148 7.76 -8.79 3.26
N LEU A 149 8.01 -9.78 4.11
CA LEU A 149 9.26 -9.88 4.88
C LEU A 149 10.50 -9.99 3.97
N SER A 150 10.40 -10.63 2.80
CA SER A 150 11.52 -10.76 1.87
C SER A 150 11.98 -9.43 1.27
N VAL A 151 11.06 -8.47 1.20
CA VAL A 151 11.29 -7.09 0.75
C VAL A 151 11.67 -6.19 1.94
N LYS A 152 11.27 -6.58 3.15
CA LYS A 152 11.61 -6.11 4.51
C LYS A 152 11.30 -4.64 4.81
N ASN A 153 11.73 -3.70 3.95
CA ASN A 153 11.47 -2.27 4.06
C ASN A 153 11.20 -1.70 2.65
N ASP A 154 10.09 -0.96 2.43
CA ASP A 154 9.93 -0.18 1.18
C ASP A 154 10.88 1.03 1.22
N GLU A 155 10.90 1.79 2.33
CA GLU A 155 11.96 2.74 2.74
C GLU A 155 12.02 2.84 4.28
N LEU A 156 13.22 3.03 4.86
CA LEU A 156 13.44 3.44 6.26
C LEU A 156 13.25 4.96 6.40
#